data_AF-A0A1F2KFF0-F1
#
_entry.id   AF-A0A1F2KFF0-F1
#
_cell.length_a   1.000
_cell.length_b   1.000
_cell.length_c   1.000
_cell.angle_alpha   90.00
_cell.angle_beta   90.00
_cell.angle_gamma   90.00
#
_symmetry.space_group_name_H-M   'P 1'
#
loop_
_entity.id
_entity.type
_entity.pdbx_description
1 polymer ?
#
loop_
_entity_poly.entity_id
_entity_poly.type
_entity_poly.pdbx_seq_one_letter_code
_entity_poly.pdbx_strand_id
1 'polypeptide(L)' 'MKIPDKTYNERLANRLREIMDILRMTVSGFAEFIGRDSLHIYGILNLTRPFSHALAEAIG' A
#
# COMPACT_ATOMS: atom_id res chain seq x y z
N MET A 1 -3.36 -16.23 15.57
CA MET A 1 -3.04 -15.38 14.40
C MET A 1 -4.36 -14.84 13.86
N LYS A 2 -4.65 -13.54 13.98
CA LYS A 2 -5.87 -12.96 13.38
C LYS A 2 -5.63 -12.86 11.88
N ILE A 3 -6.40 -13.59 11.09
CA ILE A 3 -6.40 -13.45 9.63
C ILE A 3 -6.89 -12.03 9.35
N PRO A 4 -6.10 -11.15 8.70
CA PRO A 4 -6.56 -9.81 8.38
C PRO A 4 -7.79 -9.94 7.48
N ASP A 5 -8.87 -9.30 7.90
CA ASP A 5 -10.13 -9.28 7.17
C ASP A 5 -9.87 -8.76 5.74
N LYS A 6 -10.32 -9.51 4.72
CA LYS A 6 -10.15 -9.09 3.31
C LYS A 6 -10.66 -7.67 3.10
N THR A 7 -11.75 -7.33 3.78
CA THR A 7 -12.37 -6.01 3.78
C THR A 7 -11.44 -4.90 4.28
N TYR A 8 -10.54 -5.18 5.23
CA TYR A 8 -9.60 -4.20 5.76
C TYR A 8 -8.47 -3.91 4.78
N ASN A 9 -7.86 -4.95 4.20
CA ASN A 9 -6.81 -4.79 3.19
C ASN A 9 -7.35 -4.13 1.92
N GLU A 10 -8.58 -4.44 1.51
CA GLU A 10 -9.25 -3.77 0.38
C GLU A 10 -9.43 -2.27 0.60
N ARG A 11 -9.91 -1.87 1.78
CA ARG A 11 -10.06 -0.44 2.13
C ARG A 11 -8.71 0.28 2.13
N LEU A 12 -7.66 -0.35 2.65
CA LEU A 12 -6.32 0.23 2.65
C LEU A 12 -5.73 0.33 1.24
N ALA A 13 -5.88 -0.69 0.41
CA ALA A 13 -5.44 -0.65 -0.98
C ALA A 13 -6.14 0.49 -1.74
N ASN A 14 -7.43 0.70 -1.51
CA ASN A 14 -8.16 1.83 -2.10
C ASN A 14 -7.67 3.17 -1.56
N ARG A 15 -7.42 3.28 -0.25
CA ARG A 15 -6.86 4.50 0.34
C ARG A 15 -5.48 4.83 -0.22
N LEU A 16 -4.63 3.83 -0.45
CA LEU A 16 -3.34 4.02 -1.11
C LEU A 16 -3.50 4.57 -2.53
N ARG A 17 -4.45 4.02 -3.31
CA ARG A 17 -4.75 4.55 -4.66
C ARG A 17 -5.19 6.01 -4.60
N GLU A 18 -6.05 6.38 -3.66
CA GLU A 18 -6.50 7.76 -3.47
C GLU A 18 -5.33 8.70 -3.15
N ILE A 19 -4.45 8.31 -2.22
CA ILE A 19 -3.26 9.10 -1.85
C ILE A 19 -2.36 9.28 -3.08
N MET A 20 -2.11 8.21 -3.82
CA MET A 20 -1.30 8.29 -5.04
C MET A 20 -1.92 9.21 -6.10
N ASP A 21 -3.24 9.17 -6.30
CA ASP A 21 -3.91 10.06 -7.26
C ASP A 21 -3.88 11.53 -6.80
N ILE A 22 -4.11 11.80 -5.52
CA ILE A 22 -3.99 13.15 -4.93
C ILE A 22 -2.58 13.71 -5.14
N LEU A 23 -1.55 12.88 -4.92
CA LEU A 23 -0.16 13.26 -5.10
C LEU A 23 0.32 13.19 -6.55
N ARG A 24 -0.54 12.75 -7.49
CA ARG A 24 -0.20 12.50 -8.90
C ARG A 24 1.02 11.58 -9.06
N MET A 25 1.15 10.59 -8.19
CA MET A 25 2.26 9.64 -8.18
C MET A 25 1.93 8.34 -8.90
N THR A 26 2.89 7.83 -9.65
CA THR A 26 2.88 6.44 -10.12
C THR A 26 3.16 5.49 -8.96
N VAL A 27 2.91 4.18 -9.15
CA VAL A 27 3.28 3.16 -8.16
C VAL A 27 4.78 3.22 -7.85
N SER A 28 5.63 3.40 -8.87
CA SER A 28 7.08 3.49 -8.71
C SER A 28 7.49 4.74 -7.94
N GLY A 29 6.90 5.90 -8.26
CA GLY A 29 7.19 7.15 -7.55
C GLY A 29 6.74 7.11 -6.09
N PHE A 30 5.57 6.52 -5.82
CA PHE A 30 5.11 6.32 -4.44
C PHE A 30 6.02 5.35 -3.66
N ALA A 31 6.46 4.26 -4.30
CA ALA A 31 7.38 3.30 -3.70
C ALA A 31 8.74 3.96 -3.34
N GLU A 32 9.29 4.77 -4.24
CA GLU A 32 10.49 5.56 -4.00
C GLU A 32 10.31 6.54 -2.83
N PHE A 33 9.18 7.25 -2.80
CA PHE A 33 8.85 8.22 -1.75
C PHE A 33 8.86 7.61 -0.34
N ILE A 34 8.37 6.39 -0.17
CA ILE A 34 8.34 5.69 1.13
C ILE A 34 9.50 4.70 1.34
N GLY A 35 10.50 4.69 0.45
CA GLY A 35 11.66 3.80 0.54
C GLY A 35 11.29 2.30 0.51
N ARG A 36 10.45 1.90 -0.44
CA ARG A 36 9.99 0.52 -0.65
C ARG A 36 10.14 0.09 -2.10
N ASP A 37 10.11 -1.22 -2.33
CA ASP A 37 10.11 -1.79 -3.67
C ASP A 37 8.72 -1.62 -4.33
N SER A 38 8.71 -1.19 -5.60
CA SER A 38 7.52 -1.10 -6.44
C SER A 38 6.71 -2.40 -6.45
N LEU A 39 7.37 -3.56 -6.52
CA LEU A 39 6.71 -4.88 -6.50
C LEU A 39 5.98 -5.14 -5.18
N HIS A 40 6.51 -4.60 -4.08
CA HIS A 40 5.84 -4.66 -2.78
C HIS A 40 4.52 -3.89 -2.82
N ILE A 41 4.52 -2.67 -3.37
CA ILE A 41 3.33 -1.84 -3.49
C ILE A 41 2.31 -2.48 -4.42
N TYR A 42 2.73 -3.01 -5.57
CA TYR A 42 1.85 -3.77 -6.46
C TYR A 42 1.18 -4.95 -5.75
N GLY A 43 1.93 -5.68 -4.91
CA GLY A 43 1.37 -6.80 -4.16
C GLY A 43 0.25 -6.37 -3.21
N ILE A 44 0.39 -5.20 -2.59
CA ILE A 44 -0.62 -4.66 -1.66
C ILE A 44 -1.84 -4.15 -2.41
N LEU A 45 -1.64 -3.39 -3.49
CA LEU A 45 -2.74 -2.88 -4.31
C LEU A 45 -3.56 -4.04 -4.92
N ASN A 46 -2.91 -5.14 -5.28
CA ASN A 46 -3.55 -6.33 -5.83
C ASN A 46 -3.95 -7.36 -4.78
N LEU A 47 -3.83 -7.03 -3.49
CA LEU A 47 -4.22 -7.89 -2.35
C LEU A 47 -3.49 -9.24 -2.31
N THR A 48 -2.38 -9.40 -3.04
CA THR A 48 -1.51 -10.58 -3.00
C THR A 48 -0.51 -10.50 -1.85
N ARG A 49 -0.32 -9.31 -1.27
CA ARG A 49 0.44 -9.08 -0.03
C ARG A 49 -0.43 -8.32 0.97
N PRO A 50 -0.46 -8.73 2.25
CA PRO A 50 -1.19 -8.01 3.26
C PRO A 50 -0.51 -6.68 3.58
N PHE A 51 -1.30 -5.70 4.00
CA PHE A 51 -0.75 -4.47 4.56
C PHE A 51 -0.09 -4.76 5.91
N SER A 52 1.09 -4.19 6.16
CA SER A 52 1.89 -4.45 7.37
C SER A 52 2.11 -3.18 8.19
N HIS A 53 2.41 -3.34 9.48
CA HIS A 53 2.73 -2.21 10.36
C HIS A 53 3.95 -1.43 9.87
N ALA A 54 5.00 -2.13 9.44
CA ALA A 54 6.22 -1.52 8.89
C ALA A 54 5.98 -0.73 7.59
N LEU A 55 4.87 -0.95 6.89
CA LEU A 55 4.45 -0.11 5.78
C LEU A 55 3.71 1.13 6.28
N ALA A 56 2.85 1.00 7.29
CA ALA A 56 2.20 2.15 7.92
C ALA A 56 3.24 3.16 8.39
N GLU A 57 4.25 2.72 9.14
CA GLU A 57 5.35 3.57 9.62
C GLU A 57 6.13 4.25 8.48
N ALA A 58 6.24 3.62 7.31
CA ALA A 58 6.93 4.19 6.16
C ALA A 58 6.11 5.26 5.43
N ILE A 59 4.78 5.20 5.55
CA ILE A 59 3.87 6.20 4.97
C ILE A 59 3.78 7.43 5.89
N GLY A 60 3.92 7.22 7.20
CA GLY A 60 3.68 8.23 8.26
C GLY A 60 2.27 8.17 8.80
#